data_AF-A0A7Y3DVT3-F1
#
_entry.id   AF-A0A7Y3DVT3-F1
#
_cell.length_a   1.000
_cell.length_b   1.000
_cell.length_c   1.000
_cell.angle_alpha   90.00
_cell.angle_beta   90.00
_cell.angle_gamma   90.00
#
_symmetry.space_group_name_H-M   'P 1'
#
loop_
_entity.id
_entity.type
_entity.pdbx_description
1 polymer ?
#
loop_
_entity_poly.entity_id
_entity_poly.type
_entity_poly.pdbx_seq_one_letter_code
_entity_poly.pdbx_strand_id
1 'polypeptide(L)'
;MNKSKGFFISCEEANHKCDKSQYDEAGFGEKIKLSLHLIYCRACRKYSANNAKLTKLIKKDEVDCMDVNEKEILKSEFKKEMTKYN
;
A
#
# COMPACT_ATOMS: atom_id res chain seq x y z
N MET A 1 -13.45 -9.88 -22.25
CA MET A 1 -13.29 -9.78 -20.79
C MET A 1 -14.46 -8.98 -20.23
N ASN A 2 -15.29 -9.64 -19.41
CA ASN A 2 -16.57 -9.13 -18.96
C ASN A 2 -16.39 -7.93 -18.03
N LYS A 3 -16.61 -6.72 -18.57
CA LYS A 3 -16.81 -5.50 -17.77
C LYS A 3 -18.06 -5.74 -16.93
N SER A 4 -17.89 -5.83 -15.62
CA SER A 4 -18.99 -5.88 -14.64
C SER A 4 -19.86 -4.63 -14.84
N LYS A 5 -20.99 -4.81 -15.53
CA LYS A 5 -22.01 -3.78 -15.69
C LYS A 5 -22.81 -3.72 -14.39
N GLY A 6 -22.34 -2.95 -13.42
CA GLY A 6 -23.09 -2.68 -12.19
C GLY A 6 -22.25 -2.11 -11.05
N PHE A 7 -22.94 -1.62 -10.02
CA PHE A 7 -22.36 -1.19 -8.74
C PHE A 7 -21.63 -2.33 -7.97
N PHE A 8 -21.74 -3.57 -8.46
CA PHE A 8 -21.10 -4.75 -7.90
C PHE A 8 -19.82 -5.09 -8.65
N ILE A 9 -18.68 -4.97 -7.96
CA ILE A 9 -17.34 -5.29 -8.44
C ILE A 9 -16.88 -6.65 -7.89
N SER A 10 -15.96 -7.33 -8.57
CA SER A 10 -15.39 -8.60 -8.08
C SER A 10 -14.52 -8.37 -6.84
N CYS A 11 -14.24 -9.41 -6.06
CA CYS A 11 -13.32 -9.31 -4.92
C CYS A 11 -11.90 -8.91 -5.36
N GLU A 12 -11.44 -9.39 -6.53
CA GLU A 12 -10.15 -9.02 -7.10
C GLU A 12 -10.11 -7.51 -7.45
N GLU A 13 -11.16 -7.01 -8.11
CA GLU A 13 -11.30 -5.60 -8.43
C GLU A 13 -11.43 -4.74 -7.16
N ALA A 14 -12.12 -5.24 -6.14
CA ALA A 14 -12.25 -4.59 -4.84
C ALA A 14 -10.90 -4.50 -4.11
N ASN A 15 -10.11 -5.57 -4.11
CA ASN A 15 -8.78 -5.57 -3.50
C ASN A 15 -7.85 -4.58 -4.21
N HIS A 16 -7.82 -4.61 -5.55
CA HIS A 16 -7.01 -3.67 -6.33
C HIS A 16 -7.41 -2.20 -6.08
N LYS A 17 -8.72 -1.91 -5.97
CA LYS A 17 -9.18 -0.55 -5.59
C LYS A 17 -8.88 -0.19 -4.14
N CYS A 18 -8.90 -1.16 -3.23
CA CYS A 18 -8.48 -0.97 -1.85
C CYS A 18 -7.00 -0.57 -1.78
N ASP A 19 -6.15 -1.25 -2.54
CA ASP A 19 -4.72 -0.94 -2.63
C ASP A 19 -4.51 0.45 -3.22
N LYS A 20 -5.17 0.79 -4.33
CA LYS A 20 -5.16 2.16 -4.87
C LYS A 20 -5.61 3.21 -3.86
N SER A 21 -6.63 2.91 -3.07
CA SER A 21 -7.11 3.85 -2.05
C SER A 21 -6.12 4.02 -0.91
N GLN A 22 -5.22 3.05 -0.68
CA GLN A 22 -4.18 3.12 0.35
C GLN A 22 -3.07 4.13 -0.02
N TYR A 23 -2.78 4.25 -1.31
CA TYR A 23 -1.75 5.15 -1.86
C TYR A 23 -2.33 6.47 -2.39
N ASP A 24 -3.58 6.78 -2.04
CA ASP A 24 -4.31 7.97 -2.52
C ASP A 24 -4.45 8.06 -4.07
N GLU A 25 -4.40 6.91 -4.75
CA GLU A 25 -4.51 6.79 -6.21
C GLU A 25 -5.95 6.48 -6.67
N ALA A 26 -6.84 6.13 -5.74
CA ALA A 26 -8.23 5.80 -6.06
C ALA A 26 -9.09 7.07 -6.26
N GLY A 27 -9.81 7.12 -7.38
CA GLY A 27 -10.79 8.18 -7.64
C GLY A 27 -12.04 8.05 -6.76
N PHE A 28 -12.84 9.11 -6.68
CA PHE A 28 -14.06 9.15 -5.85
C PHE A 28 -15.07 8.04 -6.18
N GLY A 29 -15.32 7.81 -7.48
CA GLY A 29 -16.24 6.75 -7.92
C GLY A 29 -15.74 5.33 -7.62
N GLU A 30 -14.42 5.11 -7.60
CA GLU A 30 -13.82 3.84 -7.20
C GLU A 30 -14.00 3.60 -5.70
N LYS A 31 -13.81 4.64 -4.89
CA LYS A 31 -14.05 4.61 -3.44
C LYS A 31 -15.52 4.28 -3.12
N ILE A 32 -16.50 4.86 -3.83
CA ILE A 32 -17.92 4.52 -3.65
C ILE A 32 -18.19 3.04 -3.97
N LYS A 33 -17.69 2.53 -5.11
CA LYS A 33 -17.87 1.11 -5.49
C LYS A 33 -17.22 0.17 -4.49
N LEU A 34 -16.03 0.52 -3.99
CA LEU A 34 -15.36 -0.22 -2.93
C LEU A 34 -16.20 -0.25 -1.66
N SER A 35 -16.66 0.90 -1.17
CA SER A 35 -17.52 1.00 0.02
C SER A 35 -18.76 0.12 -0.09
N LEU A 36 -19.45 0.11 -1.24
CA LEU A 36 -20.59 -0.76 -1.48
C LEU A 36 -20.22 -2.24 -1.42
N HIS A 37 -19.09 -2.65 -2.00
CA HIS A 37 -18.61 -4.03 -1.95
C HIS A 37 -18.30 -4.48 -0.51
N LEU A 38 -17.72 -3.59 0.30
CA LEU A 38 -17.38 -3.87 1.69
C LEU A 38 -18.61 -4.08 2.59
N ILE A 39 -19.80 -3.58 2.23
CA ILE A 39 -21.02 -3.79 3.04
C ILE A 39 -21.34 -5.29 3.18
N TYR A 40 -21.26 -6.05 2.09
CA TYR A 40 -21.66 -7.46 2.08
C TYR A 40 -20.47 -8.44 2.10
N CYS A 41 -19.30 -8.06 1.56
CA CYS A 41 -18.15 -8.97 1.49
C CYS A 41 -17.30 -8.92 2.77
N ARG A 42 -17.44 -9.94 3.64
CA ARG A 42 -16.66 -10.04 4.89
C ARG A 42 -15.16 -10.21 4.65
N ALA A 43 -14.77 -10.93 3.60
CA ALA A 43 -13.36 -11.14 3.24
C ALA A 43 -12.68 -9.82 2.86
N CYS A 44 -13.28 -9.05 1.95
CA CYS A 44 -12.75 -7.74 1.54
C CYS A 44 -12.80 -6.71 2.68
N ARG A 45 -13.76 -6.79 3.61
CA ARG A 45 -13.71 -6.00 4.86
C ARG A 45 -12.48 -6.29 5.68
N LYS A 46 -12.15 -7.57 5.87
CA LYS A 46 -10.94 -7.97 6.60
C LYS A 46 -9.68 -7.48 5.89
N TYR A 47 -9.62 -7.63 4.56
CA TYR A 47 -8.51 -7.13 3.74
C TYR A 47 -8.33 -5.62 3.90
N SER A 48 -9.40 -4.84 3.71
CA SER A 48 -9.36 -3.38 3.83
C SER A 48 -8.98 -2.92 5.24
N ALA A 49 -9.49 -3.57 6.28
CA ALA A 49 -9.12 -3.29 7.67
C ALA A 49 -7.63 -3.57 7.95
N ASN A 50 -7.10 -4.67 7.42
CA ASN A 50 -5.68 -5.00 7.54
C ASN A 50 -4.79 -3.97 6.82
N ASN A 51 -5.15 -3.54 5.61
CA ASN A 51 -4.42 -2.51 4.87
C ASN A 51 -4.45 -1.16 5.60
N ALA A 52 -5.60 -0.79 6.18
CA ALA A 52 -5.70 0.41 7.01
C ALA A 52 -4.81 0.33 8.26
N LYS A 53 -4.73 -0.85 8.90
CA LYS A 53 -3.83 -1.08 10.03
C LYS A 53 -2.36 -0.96 9.61
N LEU A 54 -1.98 -1.59 8.49
CA LEU A 54 -0.62 -1.51 7.95
C LEU A 54 -0.23 -0.05 7.64
N THR A 55 -1.11 0.70 6.99
CA THR A 55 -0.88 2.12 6.69
C THR A 55 -0.65 2.94 7.95
N LYS A 56 -1.46 2.71 9.00
CA LYS A 56 -1.27 3.37 10.28
C LYS A 56 0.07 3.02 10.91
N LEU A 57 0.48 1.75 10.86
CA LEU A 57 1.78 1.32 11.40
C LEU A 57 2.96 1.96 10.67
N ILE A 58 2.89 2.06 9.33
CA ILE A 58 3.94 2.71 8.53
C ILE A 58 3.96 4.23 8.77
N LYS A 59 2.80 4.87 8.94
CA LYS A 59 2.69 6.32 9.20
C LYS A 59 2.94 6.70 10.66
N LYS A 60 3.15 5.74 11.57
CA LYS A 60 3.53 6.08 12.94
C LYS A 60 4.96 6.63 12.90
N ASP A 61 5.15 7.83 13.44
CA ASP A 61 6.45 8.50 13.52
C ASP A 61 7.45 7.82 14.47
N GLU A 62 7.05 6.73 15.14
CA GLU A 62 7.88 5.92 16.04
C GLU A 62 8.78 4.91 15.32
N VAL A 63 8.95 5.01 14.00
CA VAL A 63 9.94 4.17 13.32
C VAL A 63 11.32 4.75 13.60
N ASP A 64 12.11 4.01 14.36
CA ASP A 64 13.52 4.32 14.58
C ASP A 64 14.25 4.24 13.23
N CYS A 65 14.44 5.41 12.62
CA CYS A 65 15.10 5.55 11.34
C CYS A 65 16.60 5.64 11.58
N MET A 66 17.39 4.92 10.78
CA MET A 66 18.85 5.03 10.78
C MET A 66 19.27 6.50 10.69
N ASP A 67 20.22 6.89 11.55
CA ASP A 67 20.73 8.26 11.57
C ASP A 67 21.29 8.65 10.19
N VAL A 68 21.10 9.91 9.82
CA VAL A 68 21.53 10.40 8.50
C VAL A 68 23.04 10.23 8.33
N ASN A 69 23.83 10.43 9.39
CA ASN A 69 25.28 10.26 9.31
C ASN A 69 25.65 8.78 9.17
N GLU A 70 25.01 7.88 9.93
CA GLU A 70 25.22 6.44 9.79
C GLU A 70 24.91 5.96 8.36
N LYS A 71 23.82 6.49 7.78
CA LYS A 71 23.43 6.19 6.40
C LYS A 71 24.46 6.67 5.39
N GLU A 72 25.03 7.86 5.56
CA GLU A 72 26.07 8.38 4.66
C GLU A 72 27.41 7.65 4.84
N ILE A 73 27.77 7.28 6.07
CA ILE A 73 28.93 6.43 6.34
C ILE A 73 28.76 5.09 5.60
N LEU A 74 27.63 4.42 5.78
CA LEU A 74 27.33 3.15 5.13
C LEU A 74 27.41 3.25 3.60
N LYS A 75 26.84 4.31 3.01
CA LYS A 75 26.95 4.55 1.56
C LYS A 75 28.39 4.75 1.11
N SER A 76 29.19 5.48 1.89
CA SER A 76 30.59 5.76 1.54
C SER A 76 31.44 4.50 1.57
N GLU A 77 31.28 3.67 2.61
CA GLU A 77 31.99 2.41 2.77
C GLU A 77 31.58 1.41 1.70
N PHE A 78 30.27 1.31 1.42
CA PHE A 78 29.76 0.47 0.33
C PHE A 78 30.37 0.85 -1.02
N LYS A 79 30.44 2.16 -1.34
CA LYS A 79 31.07 2.63 -2.59
C LYS A 79 32.57 2.31 -2.65
N LYS A 80 33.31 2.48 -1.55
CA LYS A 80 34.73 2.12 -1.48
C LYS A 80 34.92 0.63 -1.73
N GLU A 81 34.10 -0.22 -1.13
CA GLU A 81 34.20 -1.66 -1.31
C GLU A 81 33.89 -2.06 -2.76
N MET A 82 32.86 -1.47 -3.36
CA MET A 82 32.52 -1.68 -4.78
C MET A 82 33.69 -1.35 -5.72
N THR A 83 34.51 -0.33 -5.41
CA THR A 83 35.69 0.00 -6.24
C THR A 83 36.83 -1.00 -6.16
N LYS A 84 36.84 -1.92 -5.19
CA LYS A 84 37.84 -2.99 -5.11
C LYS A 84 37.54 -4.16 -6.06
N TYR A 85 36.30 -4.25 -6.53
CA TYR A 85 35.82 -5.30 -7.43
C TYR A 85 35.61 -4.82 -8.88
N ASN A 86 35.85 -3.53 -9.15
CA ASN A 86 35.89 -2.93 -10.48
C ASN A 86 37.34 -2.63 -10.88
#